data_AF-A0A2P2KBJ5-F1
#
_entry.id   AF-A0A2P2KBJ5-F1
#
_cell.length_a   1.000
_cell.length_b   1.000
_cell.length_c   1.000
_cell.angle_alpha   90.00
_cell.angle_beta   90.00
_cell.angle_gamma   90.00
#
_symmetry.space_group_name_H-M   'P 1'
#
loop_
_entity.id
_entity.type
_entity.pdbx_description
1 polymer ?
#
loop_
_entity_poly.entity_id
_entity_poly.type
_entity_poly.pdbx_seq_one_letter_code
_entity_poly.pdbx_strand_id
1 'polypeptide(L)'
;MWLLRKEPCGDPWNPRPATVNQVNAMLEGVHRVLKGDGIFISISFGQPHFRRPLFDAPQFTWTVEWSTFGDGFHYFFYILRKGTRTSNDQGSIEKTEMPSICLLQEELEGEDYIFRTSIDDDES
;
A
#
# COMPACT_ATOMS: atom_id res chain seq x y z
N MET A 1 31.27 16.26 10.83
CA MET A 1 30.44 15.52 11.81
C MET A 1 28.98 15.80 11.47
N TRP A 2 28.34 14.94 10.69
CA TRP A 2 26.94 15.09 10.29
C TRP A 2 26.10 14.10 11.09
N LEU A 3 25.51 14.55 12.20
CA LEU A 3 24.44 13.82 12.88
C LEU A 3 23.11 14.49 12.53
N LEU A 4 22.64 14.27 11.30
CA LEU A 4 21.21 14.31 11.05
C LEU A 4 20.65 13.07 11.75
N ARG A 5 20.21 13.26 13.00
CA ARG A 5 19.38 12.30 13.71
C ARG A 5 18.06 12.20 12.93
N LYS A 6 18.06 11.42 11.85
CA LYS A 6 16.86 10.72 11.42
C LYS A 6 16.49 9.87 12.62
N GLU A 7 15.55 10.34 13.43
CA GLU A 7 15.03 9.47 14.46
C GLU A 7 14.57 8.18 13.80
N PRO A 8 14.88 7.01 14.38
CA PRO A 8 14.55 5.74 13.73
C PRO A 8 13.07 5.75 13.37
N CYS A 9 12.79 5.35 12.12
CA CYS A 9 11.46 4.90 11.71
C CYS A 9 10.95 4.02 12.85
N GLY A 10 9.85 4.40 13.48
CA GLY A 10 9.43 3.78 14.75
C GLY A 10 9.31 2.27 14.67
N ASP A 11 9.09 1.62 15.81
CA ASP A 11 8.77 0.20 15.84
C ASP A 11 7.57 -0.09 14.92
N PRO A 12 7.72 -0.94 13.88
CA PRO A 12 6.62 -1.23 12.96
C PRO A 12 5.44 -1.92 13.67
N TRP A 13 5.70 -2.60 14.79
CA TRP A 13 4.66 -3.21 15.64
C TRP A 13 4.00 -2.21 16.57
N ASN A 14 4.65 -1.08 16.83
CA ASN A 14 4.15 -0.01 17.68
C ASN A 14 4.47 1.36 17.06
N PRO A 15 3.80 1.70 15.95
CA PRO A 15 4.02 2.96 15.26
C PRO A 15 3.71 4.14 16.19
N ARG A 16 4.43 5.25 15.98
CA ARG A 16 4.25 6.45 16.82
C ARG A 16 2.79 6.94 16.74
N PRO A 17 2.18 7.38 17.84
CA PRO A 17 0.79 7.85 17.84
C PRO A 17 0.52 8.94 16.80
N ALA A 18 1.48 9.85 16.58
CA ALA A 18 1.36 10.88 15.55
C ALA A 18 1.21 10.29 14.13
N THR A 19 1.94 9.22 13.81
CA THR A 19 1.85 8.54 12.52
C THR A 19 0.52 7.81 12.38
N VAL A 20 0.08 7.11 13.44
CA VAL A 20 -1.22 6.43 13.45
C VAL A 20 -2.36 7.43 13.24
N ASN A 21 -2.33 8.57 13.92
CA ASN A 21 -3.34 9.62 13.79
C ASN A 21 -3.40 10.19 12.37
N GLN A 22 -2.23 10.41 11.74
CA GLN A 22 -2.18 10.88 10.34
C GLN A 22 -2.79 9.85 9.37
N VAL A 23 -2.45 8.58 9.54
CA VAL A 23 -3.01 7.51 8.68
C VAL A 23 -4.52 7.38 8.91
N ASN A 24 -4.98 7.42 10.15
CA ASN A 24 -6.42 7.36 10.46
C ASN A 24 -7.18 8.54 9.86
N ALA A 25 -6.67 9.77 9.99
CA ALA A 25 -7.30 10.95 9.39
C ALA A 25 -7.40 10.84 7.86
N MET A 26 -6.37 10.28 7.20
CA MET A 26 -6.40 10.00 5.77
C MET A 26 -7.47 8.96 5.42
N LEU A 27 -7.51 7.84 6.14
CA LEU A 27 -8.47 6.76 5.91
C LEU A 27 -9.92 7.21 6.16
N GLU A 28 -10.16 8.03 7.19
CA GLU A 28 -11.46 8.65 7.44
C GLU A 28 -11.87 9.59 6.29
N GLY A 29 -10.92 10.38 5.77
CA GLY A 29 -11.15 11.21 4.60
C GLY A 29 -11.56 10.39 3.38
N VAL A 30 -10.82 9.31 3.09
CA VAL A 30 -11.11 8.38 1.99
C VAL A 30 -12.48 7.72 2.20
N HIS A 31 -12.72 7.15 3.37
CA HIS A 31 -13.98 6.49 3.68
C HIS A 31 -15.16 7.44 3.52
N ARG A 32 -15.05 8.70 3.96
CA ARG A 32 -16.10 9.72 3.82
C ARG A 32 -16.44 10.02 2.36
N VAL A 33 -15.45 10.15 1.49
CA VAL A 33 -15.68 10.55 0.08
C VAL A 33 -16.11 9.37 -0.82
N LEU A 34 -15.84 8.13 -0.41
CA LEU A 34 -16.30 6.96 -1.14
C LEU A 34 -17.83 6.84 -1.07
N LYS A 35 -18.45 6.67 -2.24
CA LYS A 35 -19.86 6.26 -2.35
C LYS A 35 -20.09 4.87 -1.75
N GLY A 36 -21.35 4.49 -1.56
CA GLY A 36 -21.71 3.09 -1.31
C GLY A 36 -21.13 2.19 -2.41
N ASP A 37 -20.51 1.08 -2.01
CA ASP A 37 -19.79 0.15 -2.89
C ASP A 37 -18.55 0.74 -3.58
N GLY A 38 -18.06 1.89 -3.11
CA GLY A 38 -16.79 2.47 -3.55
C GLY A 38 -15.59 1.59 -3.18
N ILE A 39 -14.55 1.61 -4.02
CA ILE A 39 -13.32 0.82 -3.83
C ILE A 39 -12.16 1.78 -3.57
N PHE A 40 -11.39 1.52 -2.51
CA PHE A 40 -10.10 2.13 -2.27
C PHE A 40 -8.99 1.10 -2.49
N ILE A 41 -7.98 1.46 -3.27
CA ILE A 41 -6.83 0.61 -3.55
C ILE A 41 -5.60 1.26 -2.90
N SER A 42 -4.93 0.52 -2.03
CA SER A 42 -3.67 0.93 -1.41
C SER A 42 -2.56 0.00 -1.87
N ILE A 43 -1.50 0.55 -2.47
CA ILE A 43 -0.33 -0.20 -2.93
C ILE A 43 0.86 0.19 -2.06
N SER A 44 1.55 -0.81 -1.48
CA SER A 44 2.68 -0.54 -0.59
C SER A 44 3.61 -1.74 -0.45
N PHE A 45 4.85 -1.49 -0.05
CA PHE A 45 5.75 -2.51 0.50
C PHE A 45 5.36 -2.97 1.91
N GLY A 46 4.43 -2.27 2.56
CA GLY A 46 3.98 -2.59 3.91
C GLY A 46 3.29 -3.95 3.96
N GLN A 47 3.85 -4.88 4.73
CA GLN A 47 3.30 -6.21 4.92
C GLN A 47 1.90 -6.16 5.60
N PRO A 48 1.04 -7.16 5.34
CA PRO A 48 -0.32 -7.22 5.86
C PRO A 48 -0.38 -7.13 7.38
N HIS A 49 0.57 -7.73 8.08
CA HIS A 49 0.67 -7.69 9.54
C HIS A 49 0.69 -6.27 10.12
N PHE A 50 1.27 -5.30 9.40
CA PHE A 50 1.36 -3.90 9.85
C PHE A 50 0.23 -3.03 9.30
N ARG A 51 -0.24 -3.32 8.09
CA ARG A 51 -1.23 -2.48 7.39
C ARG A 51 -2.66 -2.85 7.74
N ARG A 52 -2.96 -4.14 7.87
CA ARG A 52 -4.30 -4.64 8.12
C ARG A 52 -4.93 -4.09 9.41
N PRO A 53 -4.21 -3.96 10.55
CA PRO A 53 -4.78 -3.37 11.77
C PRO A 53 -5.30 -1.94 11.58
N LEU A 54 -4.74 -1.17 10.65
CA LEU A 54 -5.18 0.20 10.33
C LEU A 54 -6.45 0.19 9.48
N PHE A 55 -6.61 -0.78 8.59
CA PHE A 55 -7.74 -0.89 7.67
C PHE A 55 -8.97 -1.54 8.33
N ASP A 56 -8.78 -2.52 9.20
CA ASP A 56 -9.85 -3.28 9.87
C ASP A 56 -10.47 -2.55 11.08
N ALA A 57 -10.03 -1.33 11.33
CA ALA A 57 -10.49 -0.53 12.46
C ALA A 57 -12.04 -0.41 12.47
N PRO A 58 -12.69 -0.50 13.65
CA PRO A 58 -14.14 -0.70 13.76
C PRO A 58 -14.98 0.45 13.18
N GLN A 59 -14.40 1.64 13.02
CA GLN A 59 -15.05 2.79 12.41
C GLN A 59 -15.30 2.65 10.90
N PHE A 60 -14.59 1.74 10.22
CA PHE A 60 -14.71 1.57 8.78
C PHE A 60 -15.68 0.45 8.40
N THR A 61 -16.53 0.70 7.42
CA THR A 61 -17.53 -0.28 6.95
C THR A 61 -17.08 -1.10 5.73
N TRP A 62 -15.79 -1.03 5.37
CA TRP A 62 -15.26 -1.76 4.23
C TRP A 62 -14.76 -3.17 4.59
N THR A 63 -14.78 -4.09 3.63
CA THR A 63 -13.97 -5.33 3.69
C THR A 63 -12.58 -5.07 3.14
N VAL A 64 -11.60 -5.87 3.55
CA VAL A 64 -10.19 -5.71 3.16
C VAL A 64 -9.68 -7.01 2.54
N GLU A 65 -9.35 -6.96 1.26
CA GLU A 65 -8.69 -8.03 0.51
C GLU A 65 -7.28 -7.58 0.15
N TRP A 66 -6.33 -8.50 -0.01
CA TRP A 66 -4.99 -8.14 -0.44
C TRP A 66 -4.32 -9.26 -1.23
N SER A 67 -3.50 -8.86 -2.19
CA SER A 67 -2.69 -9.75 -3.00
C SER A 67 -1.27 -9.20 -3.17
N THR A 68 -0.35 -10.05 -3.61
CA THR A 68 1.03 -9.68 -3.89
C THR A 68 1.31 -9.74 -5.39
N PHE A 69 2.17 -8.85 -5.88
CA PHE A 69 2.62 -8.87 -7.27
C PHE A 69 4.13 -8.57 -7.38
N GLY A 70 4.78 -9.14 -8.40
CA GLY A 70 6.23 -9.11 -8.66
C GLY A 70 6.93 -10.41 -8.27
N ASP A 71 7.99 -10.78 -9.00
CA ASP A 71 8.89 -11.88 -8.63
C ASP A 71 10.12 -11.29 -7.90
N GLY A 72 10.39 -11.71 -6.67
CA GLY A 72 11.46 -11.16 -5.83
C GLY A 72 11.07 -9.98 -4.92
N PHE A 73 10.55 -8.87 -5.46
CA PHE A 73 10.12 -7.70 -4.66
C PHE A 73 8.59 -7.56 -4.64
N HIS A 74 7.95 -8.26 -3.71
CA HIS A 74 6.49 -8.26 -3.62
C HIS A 74 5.93 -6.93 -3.13
N TYR A 75 5.20 -6.23 -4.00
CA TYR A 75 4.27 -5.18 -3.58
C TYR A 75 3.01 -5.81 -3.03
N PHE A 76 2.43 -5.21 -1.99
CA PHE A 76 1.13 -5.57 -1.46
C PHE A 76 0.06 -4.62 -2.00
N PHE A 77 -0.94 -5.20 -2.65
CA PHE A 77 -2.13 -4.53 -3.16
C PHE A 77 -3.27 -4.81 -2.21
N TYR A 78 -3.80 -3.76 -1.55
CA TYR A 78 -4.97 -3.86 -0.68
C TYR A 78 -6.18 -3.29 -1.41
N ILE A 79 -7.27 -4.05 -1.46
CA ILE A 79 -8.55 -3.68 -2.05
C ILE A 79 -9.56 -3.55 -0.91
N LEU A 80 -10.02 -2.32 -0.67
CA LEU A 80 -10.97 -2.00 0.39
C LEU A 80 -12.32 -1.63 -0.23
N ARG A 81 -13.36 -2.45 0.01
CA ARG A 81 -14.70 -2.27 -0.59
C ARG A 81 -15.67 -1.74 0.44
N LYS A 82 -16.19 -0.52 0.27
CA LYS A 82 -17.08 0.13 1.26
C LYS A 82 -18.48 -0.47 1.26
N GLY A 83 -19.01 -0.82 2.43
CA GLY A 83 -20.40 -1.27 2.60
C GLY A 83 -20.60 -2.78 2.55
N THR A 84 -19.53 -3.55 2.34
CA THR A 84 -19.57 -5.03 2.21
C THR A 84 -19.26 -5.75 3.52
N ARG A 85 -18.91 -5.03 4.60
CA ARG A 85 -18.45 -5.63 5.87
C ARG A 85 -19.61 -6.35 6.56
N THR A 86 -19.61 -7.68 6.47
CA THR A 86 -20.49 -8.54 7.27
C THR A 86 -19.87 -8.83 8.63
N SER A 87 -20.68 -9.12 9.66
CA SER A 87 -20.23 -9.25 11.05
C SER A 87 -19.27 -10.43 11.33
N ASN A 88 -18.90 -11.22 10.32
CA ASN A 88 -18.15 -12.47 10.44
C ASN A 88 -16.93 -12.57 9.50
N ASP A 89 -16.31 -11.44 9.14
CA ASP A 89 -15.24 -11.43 8.14
C ASP A 89 -13.90 -11.92 8.72
N GLN A 90 -13.73 -13.25 8.75
CA GLN A 90 -12.46 -13.90 9.00
C GLN A 90 -11.61 -13.81 7.74
N GLY A 91 -10.82 -12.73 7.68
CA GLY A 91 -9.91 -12.35 6.60
C GLY A 91 -9.55 -13.49 5.65
N SER A 92 -10.20 -13.47 4.49
CA SER A 92 -9.97 -14.43 3.43
C SER A 92 -8.61 -14.16 2.79
N ILE A 93 -7.74 -15.17 2.84
CA ILE A 93 -6.62 -15.29 1.93
C ILE A 93 -7.21 -15.83 0.63
N GLU A 94 -7.76 -14.96 -0.22
CA GLU A 94 -8.04 -15.34 -1.60
C GLU A 94 -6.82 -15.05 -2.45
N LYS A 95 -6.16 -16.12 -2.89
CA LYS A 95 -5.27 -16.06 -4.06
C LYS A 95 -6.15 -15.79 -5.27
N THR A 96 -6.44 -14.52 -5.54
CA THR A 96 -7.06 -14.13 -6.81
C THR A 96 -6.05 -14.39 -7.93
N GLU A 97 -6.38 -15.31 -8.84
CA GLU A 97 -5.60 -15.53 -10.06
C GLU A 97 -5.57 -14.24 -10.87
N MET A 98 -4.36 -13.76 -11.10
CA MET A 98 -4.10 -12.42 -11.59
C MET A 98 -4.33 -12.34 -13.10
N PRO A 99 -5.10 -11.36 -13.61
CA PRO A 99 -5.12 -11.12 -15.04
C PRO A 99 -3.74 -10.63 -15.50
N SER A 100 -3.31 -11.13 -16.66
CA SER A 100 -2.10 -10.69 -17.37
C SER A 100 -2.19 -9.19 -17.67
N ILE A 101 -1.59 -8.37 -16.81
CA ILE A 101 -1.28 -6.97 -17.12
C ILE A 101 0.13 -6.96 -17.71
N CYS A 102 0.26 -6.48 -18.94
CA CYS A 102 1.52 -6.38 -19.67
C CYS A 102 2.54 -5.55 -18.88
N LEU A 103 3.70 -6.16 -18.63
CA LEU A 103 4.72 -5.69 -17.72
C LEU A 103 5.66 -4.68 -18.38
N LEU A 104 5.27 -3.41 -18.37
CA LEU A 104 6.24 -2.32 -18.50
C LEU A 104 7.27 -2.33 -17.34
N GLN A 105 6.95 -3.01 -16.23
CA GLN A 105 7.81 -3.14 -15.05
C GLN A 105 9.06 -4.00 -15.33
N GLU A 106 8.95 -5.07 -16.12
CA GLU A 106 10.10 -5.92 -16.48
C GLU A 106 11.13 -5.15 -17.31
N GLU A 107 10.69 -4.18 -18.13
CA GLU A 107 11.61 -3.30 -18.88
C GLU A 107 12.35 -2.31 -17.98
N LEU A 108 11.73 -1.86 -16.88
CA LEU A 108 12.33 -0.91 -15.93
C LEU A 108 13.32 -1.57 -14.96
N GLU A 109 13.14 -2.87 -14.68
CA GLU A 109 14.01 -3.67 -13.81
C GLU A 109 15.19 -4.31 -14.57
N GLY A 110 15.23 -4.17 -15.90
CA GLY A 110 16.36 -4.58 -16.72
C GLY A 110 17.64 -3.88 -16.29
N GLU A 111 18.72 -4.65 -16.16
CA GLU A 111 20.05 -4.18 -15.73
C GLU A 111 20.55 -2.99 -16.58
N ASP A 112 20.10 -2.94 -17.84
CA ASP A 112 20.46 -1.93 -18.83
C ASP A 112 19.67 -0.62 -18.69
N TYR A 113 18.59 -0.57 -17.90
CA TYR A 113 17.71 0.60 -17.83
C TYR A 113 18.40 1.82 -17.23
N ILE A 114 19.16 1.63 -16.15
CA ILE A 114 19.93 2.70 -15.47
C ILE A 114 20.97 3.33 -16.41
N PHE A 115 21.52 2.55 -17.34
CA PHE A 115 22.53 3.03 -18.30
C PHE A 115 21.92 3.77 -19.50
N ARG A 116 20.59 3.66 -19.71
CA ARG A 116 19.87 4.29 -20.82
C ARG A 116 19.24 5.63 -20.47
N THR A 117 19.10 5.94 -19.19
CA THR A 117 18.83 7.31 -18.75
C THR A 117 20.10 8.15 -18.90
N SER A 118 20.50 8.44 -20.14
CA SER A 118 21.37 9.58 -20.41
C SER A 118 20.57 10.82 -20.01
N ILE A 119 20.96 11.44 -18.90
CA ILE A 119 20.64 12.83 -18.68
C ILE A 119 21.36 13.55 -19.81
N ASP A 120 20.60 14.01 -20.82
CA ASP A 120 21.11 15.02 -21.71
C ASP A 120 21.37 16.24 -20.81
N ASP A 121 22.63 16.41 -20.42
CA ASP A 121 23.13 17.65 -19.82
C ASP A 121 23.04 18.72 -20.91
N ASP A 122 21.84 19.28 -21.11
CA ASP A 122 21.64 20.54 -21.81
C ASP A 122 22.21 21.66 -20.93
N GLU A 123 23.54 21.79 -20.86
CA GLU A 123 24.18 23.05 -20.51
C GLU A 123 24.40 23.87 -21.80
N SER A 124 23.69 25.00 -21.83
CA SER A 124 23.75 26.10 -22.80
C SER A 124 25.09 26.81 -22.88
#